data_AF-A0A0K8T3S7-F1
#
_entry.id   AF-A0A0K8T3S7-F1
#
_cell.length_a   1.000
_cell.length_b   1.000
_cell.length_c   1.000
_cell.angle_alpha   90.00
_cell.angle_beta   90.00
_cell.angle_gamma   90.00
#
_symmetry.space_group_name_H-M   'P 1'
#
loop_
_entity.id
_entity.type
_entity.pdbx_description
1 polymer ?
#
loop_
_entity_poly.entity_id
_entity_poly.type
_entity_poly.pdbx_seq_one_letter_code
_entity_poly.pdbx_strand_id
1 'polypeptide(L)'
;DRSPYIAAKFLQRNIPYTFHLGSGDVYDGFTNRKLDKGVKYRIFVRAVVDTPQKHLYTSSPFSEPLALDMREVPPGDPPRRPNPGNPGDTPGPGVFVQSNPEQAGILWLIGPIIAALMLSICLVLLFILKKRRQPCKSPDQGAVTRPLMSGSELTQPSHPSDPVEMRRLNFQTPAMISHP
;
A
#
# COMPACT_ATOMS: atom_id res chain seq x y z
N ASP A 1 -0.22 -5.93 48.34
CA ASP A 1 -0.32 -5.43 46.95
C ASP A 1 -1.09 -6.37 46.05
N ARG A 2 -2.15 -5.88 45.39
CA ARG A 2 -2.96 -6.64 44.42
C ARG A 2 -2.50 -6.29 43.01
N SER A 3 -1.38 -6.87 42.57
CA SER A 3 -0.86 -6.71 41.21
C SER A 3 -1.51 -7.72 40.26
N PRO A 4 -1.73 -7.37 38.98
CA PRO A 4 -2.10 -8.35 37.97
C PRO A 4 -1.03 -9.44 37.88
N TYR A 5 -1.44 -10.67 37.58
CA TYR A 5 -0.56 -11.80 37.37
C TYR A 5 -1.10 -12.69 36.24
N ILE A 6 -0.24 -13.51 35.67
CA ILE A 6 -0.61 -14.49 34.65
C ILE A 6 -0.90 -15.80 35.40
N ALA A 7 -2.12 -16.31 35.25
CA ALA A 7 -2.53 -17.58 35.88
C ALA A 7 -2.04 -18.81 35.11
N ALA A 8 -1.98 -18.72 33.78
CA ALA A 8 -1.52 -19.79 32.92
C ALA A 8 -1.10 -19.26 31.54
N LYS A 9 -0.23 -20.01 30.86
CA LYS A 9 0.09 -19.83 29.44
C LYS A 9 0.02 -21.17 28.72
N PHE A 10 -0.54 -21.16 27.51
CA PHE A 10 -0.75 -22.36 26.70
C PHE A 10 -0.25 -22.12 25.28
N LEU A 11 0.34 -23.15 24.67
CA LEU A 11 0.58 -23.18 23.23
C LEU A 11 -0.75 -23.33 22.49
N GLN A 12 -0.85 -22.81 21.26
CA GLN A 12 -2.06 -22.84 20.44
C GLN A 12 -2.74 -24.21 20.36
N ARG A 13 -1.95 -25.28 20.23
CA ARG A 13 -2.43 -26.67 20.14
C ARG A 13 -2.92 -27.28 21.46
N ASN A 14 -2.57 -26.67 22.58
CA ASN A 14 -2.80 -27.20 23.93
C ASN A 14 -3.74 -26.31 24.76
N ILE A 15 -4.53 -25.44 24.12
CA ILE A 15 -5.50 -24.59 24.83
C ILE A 15 -6.70 -25.46 25.25
N PRO A 16 -6.96 -25.61 26.57
CA PRO A 16 -8.03 -26.45 27.05
C PRO A 16 -9.40 -25.87 26.72
N TYR A 17 -10.44 -26.71 26.79
CA TYR A 17 -11.82 -26.26 26.62
C TYR A 17 -12.28 -25.40 27.79
N THR A 18 -12.00 -25.85 29.02
CA THR A 18 -12.27 -25.17 30.28
C THR A 18 -10.97 -24.97 31.05
N PHE A 19 -10.91 -23.89 31.83
CA PHE A 19 -9.79 -23.61 32.71
C PHE A 19 -10.32 -23.25 34.10
N HIS A 20 -9.88 -23.98 35.12
CA HIS A 20 -10.29 -23.75 36.50
C HIS A 20 -9.34 -22.75 37.15
N LEU A 21 -9.81 -21.53 37.39
CA LEU A 21 -9.03 -20.50 38.05
C LEU A 21 -8.86 -20.82 39.55
N GLY A 22 -7.69 -20.56 40.11
CA GLY A 22 -7.41 -20.75 41.53
C GLY A 22 -6.97 -22.16 41.94
N SER A 23 -6.56 -23.02 41.01
CA SER A 23 -6.22 -24.43 41.32
C SER A 23 -4.93 -24.59 42.13
N GLY A 24 -3.98 -23.66 42.01
CA GLY A 24 -2.64 -23.74 42.61
C GLY A 24 -1.58 -24.37 41.69
N ASP A 25 -1.98 -24.87 40.51
CA ASP A 25 -1.08 -25.54 39.58
C ASP A 25 -0.18 -24.57 38.80
N VAL A 26 0.85 -25.12 38.16
CA VAL A 26 1.79 -24.36 37.32
C VAL A 26 1.59 -24.70 35.85
N TYR A 27 1.48 -23.67 35.00
CA TYR A 27 1.28 -23.76 33.55
C TYR A 27 2.30 -22.89 32.82
N ASP A 28 3.25 -23.51 32.11
CA ASP A 28 4.31 -22.85 31.34
C ASP A 28 5.06 -21.76 32.16
N GLY A 29 5.42 -22.11 33.40
CA GLY A 29 6.14 -21.23 34.33
C GLY A 29 5.27 -20.23 35.10
N PHE A 30 3.96 -20.20 34.86
CA PHE A 30 3.02 -19.33 35.57
C PHE A 30 2.19 -20.11 36.58
N THR A 31 1.99 -19.55 37.78
CA THR A 31 1.21 -20.20 38.85
C THR A 31 -0.22 -19.69 38.88
N ASN A 32 -1.18 -20.60 38.83
CA ASN A 32 -2.59 -20.33 39.02
C ASN A 32 -2.91 -20.15 40.51
N ARG A 33 -2.56 -18.99 41.07
CA ARG A 33 -2.69 -18.68 42.50
C ARG A 33 -4.13 -18.88 42.99
N LYS A 34 -4.29 -19.47 44.19
CA LYS A 34 -5.59 -19.60 44.86
C LYS A 34 -6.23 -18.22 45.02
N LEU A 35 -7.55 -18.17 44.84
CA LEU A 35 -8.32 -16.95 45.03
C LEU A 35 -8.54 -16.68 46.52
N ASP A 36 -8.55 -15.41 46.90
CA ASP A 36 -8.77 -14.96 48.26
C ASP A 36 -10.26 -14.77 48.54
N LYS A 37 -10.71 -15.14 49.74
CA LYS A 37 -12.10 -14.90 50.18
C LYS A 37 -12.35 -13.39 50.32
N GLY A 38 -13.50 -12.93 49.82
CA GLY A 38 -13.88 -11.50 49.86
C GLY A 38 -13.17 -10.61 48.85
N VAL A 39 -12.42 -11.19 47.90
CA VAL A 39 -11.74 -10.46 46.82
C VAL A 39 -12.47 -10.69 45.50
N LYS A 40 -12.68 -9.60 44.76
CA LYS A 40 -13.23 -9.62 43.41
C LYS A 40 -12.11 -9.53 42.39
N TYR A 41 -12.11 -10.44 41.43
CA TYR A 41 -11.14 -10.55 40.35
C TYR A 41 -11.82 -10.23 39.00
N ARG A 42 -11.02 -9.80 38.04
CA ARG A 42 -11.42 -9.71 36.63
C ARG A 42 -10.35 -10.40 35.81
N ILE A 43 -10.76 -11.16 34.82
CA ILE A 43 -9.84 -11.91 33.96
C ILE A 43 -9.99 -11.48 32.51
N PHE A 44 -8.94 -11.66 31.73
CA PHE A 44 -8.94 -11.51 30.28
C PHE A 44 -7.94 -12.51 29.69
N VAL A 45 -8.10 -12.82 28.41
CA VAL A 45 -7.18 -13.69 27.68
C VAL A 45 -6.43 -12.85 26.65
N ARG A 46 -5.13 -13.09 26.51
CA ARG A 46 -4.30 -12.45 25.49
C ARG A 46 -3.67 -13.51 24.60
N ALA A 47 -3.84 -13.36 23.30
CA ALA A 47 -3.10 -14.12 22.30
C ALA A 47 -1.89 -13.30 21.86
N VAL A 48 -0.74 -13.96 21.73
CA VAL A 48 0.52 -13.35 21.27
C VAL A 48 1.05 -14.20 20.12
N VAL A 49 1.50 -13.54 19.06
CA VAL A 49 2.16 -14.18 17.93
C VAL A 49 3.63 -13.78 17.95
N ASP A 50 4.50 -14.78 18.05
CA ASP A 50 5.94 -14.60 18.00
C ASP A 50 6.38 -14.49 16.53
N THR A 51 6.45 -13.26 16.02
CA THR A 51 7.06 -13.00 14.71
C THR A 51 8.39 -12.27 14.88
N PRO A 52 9.44 -12.58 14.07
CA PRO A 52 10.77 -11.99 14.25
C PRO A 52 10.82 -10.46 14.14
N GLN A 53 9.85 -9.86 13.47
CA GLN A 53 9.85 -8.44 13.13
C GLN A 53 8.82 -7.61 13.92
N LYS A 54 7.82 -8.25 14.54
CA LYS A 54 6.75 -7.53 15.25
C LYS A 54 6.14 -8.38 16.38
N HIS A 55 5.95 -7.74 17.53
CA HIS A 55 5.15 -8.32 18.61
C HIS A 55 3.67 -8.06 18.33
N LEU A 56 2.99 -9.04 17.74
CA LEU A 56 1.56 -8.98 17.51
C LEU A 56 0.83 -9.62 18.69
N TYR A 57 -0.20 -8.95 19.17
CA TYR A 57 -1.06 -9.48 20.21
C TYR A 57 -2.47 -8.93 20.10
N THR A 58 -3.42 -9.71 20.59
CA THR A 58 -4.81 -9.29 20.76
C THR A 58 -5.30 -9.77 22.12
N SER A 59 -6.22 -9.03 22.72
CA SER A 59 -6.77 -9.34 24.04
C SER A 59 -8.29 -9.36 24.00
N SER A 60 -8.88 -10.29 24.73
CA SER A 60 -10.31 -10.26 25.02
C SER A 60 -10.63 -9.04 25.91
N PRO A 61 -11.89 -8.59 25.95
CA PRO A 61 -12.34 -7.73 27.02
C PRO A 61 -12.18 -8.41 28.38
N PHE A 62 -12.18 -7.61 29.45
CA PHE A 62 -12.25 -8.12 30.81
C PHE A 62 -13.60 -8.79 31.06
N SER A 63 -13.58 -9.87 31.83
CA SER A 63 -14.78 -10.52 32.34
C SER A 63 -15.58 -9.59 33.26
N GLU A 64 -16.81 -10.02 33.55
CA GLU A 64 -17.53 -9.56 34.73
C GLU A 64 -16.72 -9.90 36.01
N PRO A 65 -16.87 -9.10 37.09
CA PRO A 65 -16.19 -9.36 38.34
C PRO A 65 -16.58 -10.73 38.90
N LEU A 66 -15.58 -11.51 39.30
CA LEU A 66 -15.78 -12.83 39.89
C LEU A 66 -15.14 -12.96 41.28
N ALA A 67 -15.76 -13.75 42.15
CA ALA A 67 -15.31 -13.96 43.52
C ALA A 67 -15.72 -15.36 44.02
N LEU A 68 -15.09 -15.83 45.08
CA LEU A 68 -15.35 -17.17 45.65
C LEU A 68 -16.75 -17.32 46.26
N ASP A 69 -17.41 -16.21 46.58
CA ASP A 69 -18.76 -16.15 47.14
C ASP A 69 -19.86 -15.99 46.07
N MET A 70 -19.50 -16.06 44.79
CA MET A 70 -20.48 -16.04 43.71
C MET A 70 -21.40 -17.27 43.74
N ARG A 71 -22.64 -17.07 43.27
CA ARG A 71 -23.59 -18.14 43.06
C ARG A 71 -23.01 -19.17 42.09
N GLU A 72 -23.24 -20.44 42.39
CA GLU A 72 -22.90 -21.53 41.48
C GLU A 72 -23.59 -21.34 40.13
N VAL A 73 -22.92 -21.78 39.07
CA VAL A 73 -23.43 -21.67 37.70
C VAL A 73 -24.81 -22.33 37.64
N PRO A 74 -25.83 -21.69 37.05
CA PRO A 74 -27.14 -22.29 36.90
C PRO A 74 -27.05 -23.70 36.29
N PRO A 75 -27.89 -24.65 36.72
CA PRO A 75 -27.94 -25.97 36.11
C PRO A 75 -28.20 -25.85 34.60
N GLY A 76 -27.28 -26.37 33.79
CA GLY A 76 -27.33 -26.26 32.34
C GLY A 76 -26.08 -26.81 31.67
N ASP A 77 -26.13 -26.91 30.34
CA ASP A 77 -24.96 -27.33 29.57
C ASP A 77 -23.85 -26.27 29.65
N PRO A 78 -22.57 -26.68 29.72
CA PRO A 78 -21.46 -25.76 29.65
C PRO A 78 -21.53 -24.90 28.38
N PRO A 79 -21.04 -23.65 28.41
CA PRO A 79 -20.98 -22.81 27.22
C PRO A 79 -20.27 -23.55 26.08
N ARG A 80 -20.88 -23.59 24.89
CA ARG A 80 -20.29 -24.19 23.70
C ARG A 80 -19.20 -23.28 23.14
N ARG A 81 -18.06 -23.86 22.73
CA ARG A 81 -17.03 -23.11 21.99
C ARG A 81 -17.66 -22.61 20.67
N PRO A 82 -17.54 -21.32 20.34
CA PRO A 82 -17.98 -20.81 19.05
C PRO A 82 -17.30 -21.58 17.91
N ASN A 83 -18.07 -22.05 16.93
CA ASN A 83 -17.52 -22.71 15.75
C ASN A 83 -17.22 -21.65 14.68
N PRO A 84 -15.95 -21.42 14.31
CA PRO A 84 -15.60 -20.43 13.28
C PRO A 84 -16.22 -20.75 11.91
N GLY A 85 -16.53 -22.03 11.63
CA GLY A 85 -17.14 -22.48 10.39
C GLY A 85 -18.66 -22.32 10.34
N ASN A 86 -19.32 -22.00 11.45
CA ASN A 86 -20.78 -21.93 11.52
C ASN A 86 -21.23 -20.65 12.28
N PRO A 87 -21.38 -19.51 11.57
CA PRO A 87 -21.63 -18.20 12.19
C PRO A 87 -22.95 -18.11 12.97
N GLY A 88 -23.89 -19.04 12.76
CA GLY A 88 -25.23 -19.01 13.37
C GLY A 88 -25.28 -19.41 14.86
N ASP A 89 -24.22 -20.01 15.40
CA ASP A 89 -24.26 -20.63 16.73
C ASP A 89 -23.74 -19.72 17.86
N THR A 90 -23.50 -18.43 17.59
CA THR A 90 -22.98 -17.49 18.61
C THR A 90 -24.09 -16.56 19.11
N PRO A 91 -24.74 -16.85 20.26
CA PRO A 91 -25.65 -15.92 20.91
C PRO A 91 -24.83 -14.85 21.63
N GLY A 92 -24.34 -13.86 20.89
CA GLY A 92 -23.58 -12.75 21.44
C GLY A 92 -23.28 -11.70 20.36
N PRO A 93 -22.96 -10.45 20.74
CA PRO A 93 -22.57 -9.43 19.78
C PRO A 93 -21.32 -9.95 19.08
N GLY A 94 -21.48 -10.34 17.81
CA GLY A 94 -20.41 -10.93 17.02
C GLY A 94 -19.18 -10.05 17.11
N VAL A 95 -18.06 -10.62 17.55
CA VAL A 95 -16.76 -10.00 17.37
C VAL A 95 -16.46 -10.10 15.88
N PHE A 96 -17.04 -9.18 15.11
CA PHE A 96 -16.56 -8.88 13.79
C PHE A 96 -15.12 -8.42 14.00
N VAL A 97 -14.17 -9.28 13.63
CA VAL A 97 -12.79 -8.86 13.42
C VAL A 97 -12.88 -7.80 12.33
N GLN A 98 -12.97 -6.53 12.73
CA GLN A 98 -12.69 -5.42 11.85
C GLN A 98 -11.23 -5.64 11.44
N SER A 99 -11.06 -6.25 10.27
CA SER A 99 -9.78 -6.31 9.60
C SER A 99 -9.27 -4.88 9.53
N ASN A 100 -8.24 -4.64 10.34
CA ASN A 100 -7.41 -3.47 10.49
C ASN A 100 -7.67 -2.33 9.45
N PRO A 101 -7.93 -1.07 9.88
CA PRO A 101 -8.01 0.09 8.97
C PRO A 101 -6.71 0.41 8.19
N GLU A 102 -5.67 -0.43 8.28
CA GLU A 102 -4.44 -0.31 7.50
C GLU A 102 -4.65 -0.32 5.97
N GLN A 103 -5.78 -0.85 5.46
CA GLN A 103 -6.12 -0.70 4.04
C GLN A 103 -6.40 0.76 3.62
N ALA A 104 -6.88 1.60 4.54
CA ALA A 104 -7.12 3.03 4.25
C ALA A 104 -5.83 3.86 4.30
N GLY A 105 -4.88 3.50 5.18
CA GLY A 105 -3.60 4.21 5.31
C GLY A 105 -2.66 4.00 4.10
N ILE A 106 -2.66 2.78 3.55
CA ILE A 106 -1.85 2.45 2.38
C ILE A 106 -2.35 3.19 1.13
N LEU A 107 -3.67 3.30 0.95
CA LEU A 107 -4.26 4.02 -0.19
C LEU A 107 -3.93 5.52 -0.16
N TRP A 108 -3.96 6.14 1.03
CA TRP A 108 -3.64 7.56 1.20
C TRP A 108 -2.16 7.86 0.97
N LEU A 109 -1.27 6.91 1.25
CA LEU A 109 0.17 7.03 0.96
C LEU A 109 0.49 6.81 -0.52
N ILE A 110 -0.19 5.87 -1.17
CA ILE A 110 0.07 5.51 -2.59
C ILE A 110 -0.51 6.55 -3.56
N GLY A 111 -1.63 7.20 -3.20
CA GLY A 111 -2.29 8.22 -4.05
C GLY A 111 -1.35 9.34 -4.53
N PRO A 112 -0.60 10.00 -3.64
CA PRO A 112 0.37 11.04 -4.01
C PRO A 112 1.49 10.54 -4.94
N ILE A 113 1.97 9.31 -4.75
CA ILE A 113 3.04 8.73 -5.57
C ILE A 113 2.54 8.48 -7.00
N ILE A 114 1.34 7.90 -7.14
CA ILE A 114 0.71 7.68 -8.45
C ILE A 114 0.41 9.02 -9.13
N ALA A 115 -0.09 10.01 -8.39
CA ALA A 115 -0.37 11.34 -8.93
C ALA A 115 0.90 12.03 -9.46
N ALA A 116 2.01 11.96 -8.72
CA ALA A 116 3.30 12.51 -9.14
C ALA A 116 3.85 11.81 -10.40
N LEU A 117 3.74 10.48 -10.48
CA LEU A 117 4.14 9.71 -11.65
C LEU A 117 3.30 10.10 -12.88
N MET A 118 1.98 10.16 -12.75
CA MET A 118 1.08 10.56 -13.84
C MET A 118 1.33 12.02 -14.30
N LEU A 119 1.58 12.93 -13.35
CA LEU A 119 1.91 14.33 -13.66
C LEU A 119 3.24 14.42 -14.44
N SER A 120 4.27 13.70 -14.01
CA SER A 120 5.57 13.71 -14.69
C SER A 120 5.48 13.20 -16.13
N ILE A 121 4.72 12.11 -16.36
CA ILE A 121 4.45 11.57 -17.70
C ILE A 121 3.67 12.58 -18.54
N CYS A 122 2.66 13.24 -17.97
CA CYS A 122 1.87 14.25 -18.65
C CYS A 122 2.73 15.44 -19.10
N LEU A 123 3.62 15.94 -18.22
CA LEU A 123 4.54 17.04 -18.55
C LEU A 123 5.53 16.66 -19.65
N VAL A 124 6.06 15.44 -19.62
CA VAL A 124 6.94 14.91 -20.69
C VAL A 124 6.18 14.82 -22.00
N LEU A 125 4.95 14.29 -21.99
CA LEU A 125 4.14 14.18 -23.20
C LEU A 125 3.80 15.57 -23.77
N LEU A 126 3.42 16.53 -22.92
CA LEU A 126 3.18 17.92 -23.31
C LEU A 126 4.44 18.57 -23.88
N PHE A 127 5.61 18.32 -23.30
CA PHE A 127 6.88 18.82 -23.82
C PHE A 127 7.20 18.22 -25.21
N ILE A 128 7.02 16.90 -25.38
CA ILE A 128 7.21 16.22 -26.66
C ILE A 128 6.20 16.73 -27.68
N LEU A 129 4.93 16.93 -27.32
CA LEU A 129 3.91 17.48 -28.21
C LEU A 129 4.19 18.94 -28.56
N LYS A 130 4.64 19.78 -27.61
CA LYS A 130 5.06 21.16 -27.89
C LYS A 130 6.29 21.20 -28.79
N LYS A 131 7.26 20.31 -28.58
CA LYS A 131 8.46 20.18 -29.41
C LYS A 131 8.13 19.63 -30.81
N ARG A 132 7.22 18.66 -30.92
CA ARG A 132 6.70 18.13 -32.20
C ARG A 132 5.74 19.08 -32.92
N ARG A 133 5.13 20.04 -32.22
CA ARG A 133 4.38 21.16 -32.81
C ARG A 133 5.24 22.38 -33.13
N GLN A 134 6.55 22.33 -32.85
CA GLN A 134 7.53 23.35 -33.22
C GLN A 134 8.35 23.10 -34.51
N PRO A 135 8.07 22.16 -35.43
CA PRO A 135 8.50 22.29 -36.82
C PRO A 135 7.49 23.19 -37.54
N CYS A 136 7.97 24.30 -38.10
CA CYS A 136 7.23 25.38 -38.80
C CYS A 136 6.72 26.53 -37.92
N LYS A 137 7.63 27.17 -37.17
CA LYS A 137 7.67 28.64 -37.20
C LYS A 137 8.89 29.04 -38.01
N SER A 138 8.69 29.20 -39.33
CA SER A 138 9.56 30.05 -40.14
C SER A 138 9.69 31.40 -39.43
N PRO A 139 10.90 31.95 -39.24
CA PRO A 139 11.05 33.27 -38.64
C PRO A 139 10.31 34.29 -39.52
N ASP A 140 9.54 35.15 -38.87
CA ASP A 140 8.75 36.24 -39.47
C ASP A 140 9.59 37.01 -40.51
N GLN A 141 9.36 36.75 -41.80
CA GLN A 141 9.62 37.73 -42.84
C GLN A 141 8.48 38.74 -42.81
N GLY A 142 8.60 39.71 -41.90
CA GLY A 142 7.56 40.72 -41.68
C GLY A 142 8.08 42.06 -41.16
N ALA A 143 9.35 42.39 -41.38
CA ALA A 143 9.88 43.73 -41.08
C ALA A 143 10.88 44.15 -42.17
N VAL A 144 10.30 44.68 -43.25
CA VAL A 144 10.77 45.85 -44.00
C VAL A 144 12.20 46.31 -43.70
N THR A 145 13.16 45.92 -44.54
CA THR A 145 14.20 46.83 -45.04
C THR A 145 14.70 46.34 -46.41
N ARG A 146 14.87 47.29 -47.33
CA ARG A 146 15.06 47.14 -48.78
C ARG A 146 16.39 46.44 -49.17
N PRO A 147 16.43 45.72 -50.31
CA PRO A 147 17.66 45.13 -50.84
C PRO A 147 18.47 46.18 -51.62
N LEU A 148 19.76 46.29 -51.32
CA LEU A 148 20.70 47.11 -52.07
C LEU A 148 21.85 46.23 -52.57
N MET A 149 21.84 45.97 -53.88
CA MET A 149 23.02 45.70 -54.73
C MET A 149 23.77 44.38 -54.42
N SER A 150 24.34 43.61 -55.33
CA SER A 150 24.61 43.70 -56.77
C SER A 150 25.23 42.35 -57.18
N GLY A 151 25.02 41.91 -58.42
CA GLY A 151 26.03 41.08 -59.10
C GLY A 151 25.56 39.71 -59.57
N SER A 152 25.27 39.65 -60.87
CA SER A 152 25.45 38.51 -61.79
C SER A 152 24.66 37.22 -61.57
N GLU A 153 23.75 37.03 -62.53
CA GLU A 153 23.42 35.78 -63.20
C GLU A 153 22.54 34.73 -62.49
N LEU A 154 21.35 34.61 -63.08
CA LEU A 154 20.74 33.37 -63.52
C LEU A 154 19.90 32.58 -62.50
N THR A 155 18.58 32.72 -62.72
CA THR A 155 17.51 31.69 -62.61
C THR A 155 17.12 31.15 -61.23
N GLN A 156 15.87 31.48 -60.88
CA GLN A 156 14.85 30.64 -60.20
C GLN A 156 15.20 29.98 -58.85
N PRO A 157 14.49 30.32 -57.76
CA PRO A 157 14.37 29.43 -56.62
C PRO A 157 13.18 28.49 -56.86
N SER A 158 13.24 27.62 -57.88
CA SER A 158 12.35 26.46 -57.92
C SER A 158 13.11 25.30 -57.30
N HIS A 159 12.84 25.04 -56.02
CA HIS A 159 13.25 23.83 -55.33
C HIS A 159 13.08 22.63 -56.28
N PRO A 160 14.16 21.94 -56.70
CA PRO A 160 14.06 20.90 -57.70
C PRO A 160 13.23 19.75 -57.13
N SER A 161 12.02 19.56 -57.66
CA SER A 161 11.09 18.54 -57.20
C SER A 161 11.20 17.24 -58.00
N ASP A 162 12.03 17.23 -59.06
CA ASP A 162 12.29 16.05 -59.88
C ASP A 162 13.46 15.23 -59.28
N PRO A 163 13.25 13.95 -58.94
CA PRO A 163 14.30 13.08 -58.42
C PRO A 163 15.53 12.95 -59.35
N VAL A 164 15.41 13.21 -60.64
CA VAL A 164 16.54 13.19 -61.59
C VAL A 164 17.47 14.40 -61.37
N GLU A 165 16.93 15.60 -61.17
CA GLU A 165 17.70 16.82 -60.91
C GLU A 165 18.37 16.78 -59.52
N MET A 166 17.69 16.23 -58.52
CA MET A 166 18.27 15.97 -57.19
C MET A 166 19.48 15.03 -57.26
N ARG A 167 19.47 14.05 -58.16
CA ARG A 167 20.60 13.12 -58.34
C ARG A 167 21.80 13.83 -58.99
N ARG A 168 21.58 14.78 -59.89
CA ARG A 168 22.65 15.58 -60.52
C ARG A 168 23.40 16.47 -59.52
N LEU A 169 22.73 16.96 -58.48
CA LEU A 169 23.36 17.74 -57.40
C LEU A 169 24.21 16.89 -56.44
N ASN A 170 23.77 15.66 -56.13
CA ASN A 170 24.47 14.79 -55.17
C ASN A 170 25.54 13.92 -55.82
N PHE A 171 25.40 13.61 -57.11
CA PHE A 171 26.34 12.80 -57.87
C PHE A 171 26.87 13.62 -59.05
N GLN A 172 27.71 14.60 -58.74
CA GLN A 172 28.53 15.25 -59.75
C GLN A 172 29.49 14.21 -60.36
N THR A 173 29.39 13.98 -61.66
CA THR A 173 30.30 13.07 -62.34
C THR A 173 31.67 13.74 -62.50
N PRO A 174 32.77 12.97 -62.46
CA PRO A 174 34.14 13.51 -62.49
C PRO A 174 34.44 14.46 -63.67
N ALA A 175 33.67 14.37 -64.76
CA ALA A 175 33.81 15.24 -65.93
C ALA A 175 33.46 16.73 -65.68
N MET A 176 32.72 17.06 -64.60
CA MET A 176 32.39 18.45 -64.24
C MET A 176 33.42 19.15 -63.34
N ILE A 177 34.34 18.40 -62.73
CA ILE A 177 35.30 18.94 -61.75
C ILE A 177 36.66 19.26 -62.42
N SER A 178 36.91 18.78 -63.64
CA SER A 178 38.22 18.88 -64.30
C SER A 178 38.21 19.73 -65.58
N HIS A 179 37.39 20.77 -65.67
CA HIS A 179 37.57 21.77 -66.73
C HIS A 179 38.56 22.85 -66.25
N PRO A 180 39.66 23.13 -66.99
CA PRO A 180 40.67 24.11 -66.59
C PRO A 180 40.11 25.53 -66.50
#